data_AF-A0A8J3WHU1-F1
#
_entry.id   AF-A0A8J3WHU1-F1
#
_cell.length_a   1.000
_cell.length_b   1.000
_cell.length_c   1.000
_cell.angle_alpha   90.00
_cell.angle_beta   90.00
_cell.angle_gamma   90.00
#
_symmetry.space_group_name_H-M   'P 1'
#
loop_
_entity.id
_entity.type
_entity.pdbx_description
1 polymer ?
#
loop_
_entity_poly.entity_id
_entity_poly.type
_entity_poly.pdbx_seq_one_letter_code
_entity_poly.pdbx_strand_id
1 'polypeptide(L)'
;MNDPVPAPLAGAALWTVVAAERAGGRCECRGECGNPHRKDGGTCRREQRPGRPLHLAPSTNVSDTKAATLPGDQLMALCPPCHDGLLRTRRRDREQTIRQSAGTDALF
;
A
#
# COMPACT_ATOMS: atom_id res chain seq x y z
N MET A 1 -9.09 25.94 -5.02
CA MET A 1 -7.82 25.31 -5.43
C MET A 1 -7.40 24.42 -4.27
N ASN A 2 -7.23 23.11 -4.47
CA ASN A 2 -6.68 22.24 -3.42
C ASN A 2 -5.20 22.60 -3.25
N ASP A 3 -4.78 22.93 -2.03
CA ASP A 3 -3.37 23.19 -1.74
C ASP A 3 -2.53 21.96 -2.12
N PRO A 4 -1.38 22.16 -2.78
CA PRO A 4 -0.52 21.06 -3.17
C PRO A 4 -0.02 20.34 -1.91
N VAL A 5 -0.30 19.04 -1.82
CA VAL A 5 0.27 18.19 -0.76
C VAL A 5 1.77 18.08 -1.03
N PRO A 6 2.63 18.49 -0.08
CA PRO A 6 4.08 18.45 -0.30
C PRO A 6 4.55 17.00 -0.46
N ALA A 7 5.40 16.78 -1.46
CA ALA A 7 6.03 15.49 -1.69
C ALA A 7 6.96 15.11 -0.51
N PRO A 8 7.17 13.81 -0.26
CA PRO A 8 8.12 13.36 0.76
C PRO A 8 9.55 13.74 0.39
N LEU A 9 10.41 13.95 1.41
CA LEU A 9 11.83 14.29 1.22
C LEU A 9 12.58 13.17 0.47
N ALA A 10 12.34 11.92 0.83
CA ALA A 10 12.91 10.76 0.17
C ALA A 10 11.94 10.21 -0.88
N GLY A 11 12.46 9.91 -2.08
CA GLY A 11 11.65 9.35 -3.16
C GLY A 11 10.63 10.33 -3.75
N ALA A 12 10.83 11.65 -3.60
CA ALA A 12 9.92 12.69 -4.06
C ALA A 12 9.49 12.51 -5.52
N ALA A 13 10.46 12.28 -6.42
CA ALA A 13 10.19 12.09 -7.85
C ALA A 13 9.29 10.87 -8.10
N LEU A 14 9.60 9.75 -7.48
CA LEU A 14 8.81 8.52 -7.58
C LEU A 14 7.40 8.71 -7.02
N TRP A 15 7.29 9.43 -5.90
CA TRP A 15 6.02 9.75 -5.28
C TRP A 15 5.15 10.66 -6.16
N THR A 16 5.73 11.70 -6.77
CA THR A 16 4.98 12.60 -7.66
C THR A 16 4.42 11.82 -8.85
N VAL A 17 5.26 11.01 -9.52
CA VAL A 17 4.83 10.20 -10.67
C VAL A 17 3.72 9.22 -10.29
N VAL A 18 3.84 8.52 -9.16
CA VAL A 18 2.88 7.49 -8.79
C VAL A 18 1.63 8.07 -8.12
N ALA A 19 1.80 8.84 -7.05
CA ALA A 19 0.70 9.31 -6.21
C ALA A 19 -0.01 10.54 -6.79
N ALA A 20 0.72 11.53 -7.31
CA ALA A 20 0.10 12.76 -7.81
C ALA A 20 -0.38 12.61 -9.25
N GLU A 21 0.47 12.08 -10.14
CA GLU A 21 0.18 12.00 -11.58
C GLU A 21 -0.62 10.74 -11.94
N ARG A 22 -0.03 9.54 -11.76
CA ARG A 22 -0.65 8.26 -12.16
C ARG A 22 -1.95 7.99 -11.40
N ALA A 23 -1.91 8.11 -10.07
CA ALA A 23 -3.08 7.88 -9.22
C ALA A 23 -4.01 9.10 -9.13
N GLY A 24 -3.62 10.25 -9.69
CA GLY A 24 -4.41 11.49 -9.62
C GLY A 24 -4.69 11.97 -8.20
N GLY A 25 -3.78 11.71 -7.26
CA GLY A 25 -3.96 12.05 -5.84
C GLY A 25 -4.98 11.19 -5.09
N ARG A 26 -5.35 10.01 -5.62
CA ARG A 26 -6.31 9.10 -5.00
C ARG A 26 -5.69 7.80 -4.50
N CYS A 27 -6.30 7.24 -3.47
CA CYS A 27 -5.98 5.90 -3.00
C CYS A 27 -6.37 4.86 -4.07
N GLU A 28 -5.47 3.92 -4.37
CA GLU A 28 -5.68 2.86 -5.35
C GLU A 28 -6.03 1.50 -4.71
N CYS A 29 -6.21 1.45 -3.39
CA CYS A 29 -6.58 0.24 -2.66
C CYS A 29 -7.89 -0.36 -3.20
N ARG A 30 -7.85 -1.66 -3.54
CA ARG A 30 -8.97 -2.49 -3.98
C ARG A 30 -9.34 -3.60 -3.00
N GLY A 31 -8.74 -3.57 -1.80
CA GLY A 31 -9.06 -4.48 -0.70
C GLY A 31 -7.84 -5.11 -0.04
N GLU A 32 -6.65 -4.80 -0.53
CA GLU A 32 -5.36 -5.27 0.00
C GLU A 32 -5.15 -4.86 1.46
N CYS A 33 -5.84 -3.80 1.91
CA CYS A 33 -5.84 -3.39 3.31
C CYS A 33 -6.64 -4.31 4.26
N GLY A 34 -7.31 -5.33 3.72
CA GLY A 34 -8.19 -6.25 4.45
C GLY A 34 -9.65 -5.79 4.55
N ASN A 35 -9.99 -4.61 4.01
CA ASN A 35 -11.38 -4.17 3.88
C ASN A 35 -11.78 -4.16 2.40
N PRO A 36 -12.83 -4.90 1.99
CA PRO A 36 -13.22 -5.01 0.58
C PRO A 36 -13.85 -3.75 -0.03
N HIS A 37 -13.98 -2.64 0.71
CA HIS A 37 -14.55 -1.37 0.20
C HIS A 37 -15.93 -1.54 -0.46
N ARG A 38 -16.77 -2.46 0.03
CA ARG A 38 -18.08 -2.79 -0.57
C ARG A 38 -18.98 -1.57 -0.76
N LYS A 39 -18.97 -0.63 0.19
CA LYS A 39 -19.76 0.61 0.13
C LYS A 39 -19.31 1.57 -0.98
N ASP A 40 -18.04 1.48 -1.38
CA ASP A 40 -17.40 2.38 -2.33
C ASP A 40 -17.27 1.76 -3.74
N GLY A 41 -17.80 0.56 -3.95
CA GLY A 41 -17.71 -0.16 -5.22
C GLY A 41 -16.41 -0.98 -5.37
N GLY A 42 -15.78 -1.36 -4.25
CA GLY A 42 -14.58 -2.21 -4.27
C GLY A 42 -13.26 -1.43 -4.34
N THR A 43 -13.28 -0.10 -4.30
CA THR A 43 -12.07 0.74 -4.30
C THR A 43 -12.15 1.84 -3.25
N CYS A 44 -11.02 2.22 -2.69
CA CYS A 44 -10.96 3.32 -1.72
C CYS A 44 -11.08 4.68 -2.43
N ARG A 45 -12.09 5.50 -2.08
CA ARG A 45 -12.30 6.83 -2.68
C ARG A 45 -11.58 7.98 -1.97
N ARG A 46 -10.62 7.67 -1.09
CA ARG A 46 -9.91 8.71 -0.33
C ARG A 46 -8.89 9.42 -1.22
N GLU A 47 -8.91 10.74 -1.13
CA GLU A 47 -7.97 11.61 -1.82
C GLU A 47 -6.92 12.14 -0.83
N GLN A 48 -5.74 12.47 -1.34
CA GLN A 48 -4.71 13.14 -0.58
C GLN A 48 -5.19 14.52 -0.08
N ARG A 49 -4.78 14.89 1.13
CA ARG A 49 -5.04 16.21 1.73
C ARG A 49 -3.84 16.66 2.56
N PRO A 50 -3.66 17.96 2.81
CA PRO A 50 -2.69 18.43 3.78
C PRO A 50 -2.83 17.69 5.13
N GLY A 51 -1.71 17.19 5.67
CA GLY A 51 -1.68 16.36 6.89
C GLY A 51 -2.14 14.91 6.74
N ARG A 52 -2.58 14.50 5.54
CA ARG A 52 -2.93 13.11 5.19
C ARG A 52 -2.40 12.75 3.79
N PRO A 53 -1.07 12.64 3.63
CA PRO A 53 -0.47 12.29 2.35
C PRO A 53 -0.76 10.83 1.98
N LEU A 54 -0.58 10.50 0.69
CA LEU A 54 -0.57 9.12 0.23
C LEU A 54 0.82 8.51 0.47
N HIS A 55 0.84 7.21 0.75
CA HIS A 55 2.03 6.39 0.86
C HIS A 55 2.15 5.52 -0.37
N LEU A 56 3.38 5.26 -0.84
CA LEU A 56 3.61 4.27 -1.88
C LEU A 56 3.83 2.91 -1.23
N ALA A 57 3.18 1.88 -1.75
CA ALA A 57 3.43 0.50 -1.35
C ALA A 57 3.48 -0.41 -2.58
N PRO A 58 4.22 -1.52 -2.53
CA PRO A 58 4.18 -2.54 -3.59
C PRO A 58 2.76 -3.04 -3.81
N SER A 59 2.35 -3.21 -5.06
CA SER A 59 1.04 -3.82 -5.39
C SER A 59 0.97 -5.29 -4.96
N THR A 60 2.09 -6.01 -5.04
CA THR A 60 2.23 -7.40 -4.60
C THR A 60 2.98 -7.53 -3.28
N ASN A 61 2.73 -8.60 -2.51
CA ASN A 61 3.47 -8.87 -1.29
C ASN A 61 4.91 -9.32 -1.62
N VAL A 62 5.90 -8.48 -1.30
CA VAL A 62 7.33 -8.71 -1.54
C VAL A 62 8.12 -8.35 -0.28
N SER A 63 9.37 -8.80 -0.16
CA SER A 63 10.25 -8.40 0.94
C SER A 63 10.54 -6.89 0.91
N ASP A 64 10.84 -6.31 2.07
CA ASP A 64 11.13 -4.87 2.20
C ASP A 64 12.32 -4.44 1.32
N THR A 65 13.35 -5.29 1.21
CA THR A 65 14.51 -5.07 0.34
C THR A 65 14.12 -5.01 -1.13
N LYS A 66 13.21 -5.87 -1.58
CA LYS A 66 12.70 -5.86 -2.96
C LYS A 66 11.75 -4.69 -3.19
N ALA A 67 10.92 -4.35 -2.19
CA ALA A 67 10.01 -3.21 -2.25
C ALA A 67 10.76 -1.89 -2.52
N ALA A 68 11.93 -1.71 -1.91
CA ALA A 68 12.76 -0.52 -2.06
C ALA A 68 13.34 -0.34 -3.49
N THR A 69 13.39 -1.38 -4.31
CA THR A 69 13.95 -1.33 -5.67
C THR A 69 12.88 -1.33 -6.75
N LEU A 70 11.59 -1.36 -6.39
CA LEU A 70 10.52 -1.47 -7.37
C LEU A 70 10.37 -0.22 -8.22
N PRO A 71 10.16 -0.37 -9.55
CA PRO A 71 9.73 0.73 -10.41
C PRO A 71 8.30 1.18 -10.06
N GLY A 72 7.96 2.41 -10.45
CA GLY A 72 6.70 3.05 -10.06
C GLY A 72 5.42 2.37 -10.58
N ASP A 73 5.50 1.60 -11.65
CA ASP A 73 4.40 0.78 -12.19
C ASP A 73 4.05 -0.43 -11.28
N GLN A 74 4.97 -0.84 -10.41
CA GLN A 74 4.76 -1.89 -9.41
C GLN A 74 4.38 -1.34 -8.03
N LEU A 75 4.19 -0.03 -7.92
CA LEU A 75 3.78 0.66 -6.70
C LEU A 75 2.35 1.18 -6.83
N MET A 76 1.61 1.14 -5.73
CA MET A 76 0.27 1.70 -5.57
C MET A 76 0.27 2.83 -4.54
N ALA A 77 -0.54 3.86 -4.80
CA ALA A 77 -0.74 4.95 -3.86
C ALA A 77 -1.84 4.60 -2.83
N LEU A 78 -1.53 4.73 -1.54
CA LEU A 78 -2.43 4.34 -0.45
C LEU A 78 -2.62 5.47 0.55
N CYS A 79 -3.86 5.69 0.98
CA CYS A 79 -4.11 6.56 2.12
C CYS A 79 -3.60 5.93 3.43
N PRO A 80 -3.32 6.73 4.48
CA PRO A 80 -2.76 6.21 5.74
C PRO A 80 -3.48 4.99 6.33
N PRO A 81 -4.83 4.94 6.44
CA PRO A 81 -5.48 3.76 7.01
C PRO A 81 -5.41 2.52 6.10
N CYS A 82 -5.36 2.69 4.77
CA CYS A 82 -5.20 1.56 3.86
C CYS A 82 -3.76 1.04 3.90
N HIS A 83 -2.78 1.92 4.01
CA HIS A 83 -1.38 1.55 4.22
C HIS A 83 -1.19 0.76 5.51
N ASP A 84 -1.73 1.25 6.64
CA ASP A 84 -1.64 0.52 7.92
C ASP A 84 -2.40 -0.82 7.86
N GLY A 85 -3.55 -0.86 7.19
CA GLY A 85 -4.31 -2.09 6.97
C GLY A 85 -3.55 -3.11 6.13
N LEU A 86 -2.85 -2.65 5.08
CA LEU A 86 -2.00 -3.49 4.25
C LEU A 86 -0.86 -4.10 5.06
N LEU A 87 -0.15 -3.29 5.86
CA LEU A 87 0.93 -3.77 6.72
C LEU A 87 0.43 -4.81 7.73
N ARG A 88 -0.72 -4.56 8.36
CA ARG A 88 -1.35 -5.54 9.27
C ARG A 88 -1.72 -6.84 8.56
N THR A 89 -2.24 -6.76 7.34
CA THR A 89 -2.60 -7.95 6.55
C THR A 89 -1.36 -8.75 6.17
N ARG A 90 -0.32 -8.09 5.62
CA ARG A 90 0.95 -8.75 5.30
C ARG A 90 1.63 -9.39 6.51
N ARG A 91 1.59 -8.73 7.67
CA ARG A 91 2.12 -9.28 8.93
C ARG A 91 1.39 -10.56 9.31
N ARG A 92 0.05 -10.58 9.25
CA ARG A 92 -0.77 -11.76 9.53
C ARG A 92 -0.49 -12.89 8.55
N ASP A 93 -0.40 -12.59 7.25
CA ASP A 93 -0.12 -13.59 6.22
C ASP A 93 1.26 -14.24 6.46
N ARG A 94 2.27 -13.43 6.79
CA ARG A 94 3.61 -13.93 7.14
C ARG A 94 3.58 -14.84 8.37
N GLU A 95 2.89 -14.44 9.43
CA GLU A 95 2.73 -15.25 10.64
C GLU A 95 2.02 -16.57 10.34
N GLN A 96 1.00 -16.55 9.47
CA GLN A 96 0.28 -17.75 9.06
C GLN A 96 1.16 -18.71 8.26
N THR A 97 1.96 -18.21 7.31
CA THR A 97 2.92 -19.02 6.55
C THR A 97 3.93 -19.70 7.48
N ILE A 98 4.47 -18.99 8.47
CA ILE A 98 5.42 -19.56 9.45
C ILE A 98 4.76 -20.66 10.30
N ARG A 99 3.52 -20.46 10.73
CA ARG A 99 2.78 -21.49 11.50
C ARG A 99 2.51 -22.73 10.65
N GLN A 100 2.15 -22.55 9.39
CA GLN A 100 1.90 -23.66 8.47
C GLN A 100 3.17 -24.45 8.17
N SER A 101 4.32 -23.79 7.95
CA SER A 101 5.59 -24.50 7.73
C SER A 101 6.00 -25.28 8.98
N ALA A 102 5.90 -24.70 10.17
CA ALA A 102 6.21 -25.39 11.43
C ALA A 102 5.28 -26.60 11.69
N GLY A 103 4.00 -26.52 11.31
CA GLY A 103 3.08 -27.65 11.39
C GLY A 103 3.34 -28.74 10.34
N THR A 104 3.92 -28.38 9.19
CA THR A 104 4.30 -29.34 8.14
C THR A 104 5.58 -30.09 8.54
N ASP A 105 6.55 -29.39 9.14
CA ASP A 105 7.78 -30.01 9.67
C ASP A 105 7.52 -30.95 10.85
N ALA A 106 6.40 -30.82 11.57
CA ALA A 106 6.01 -31.71 12.68
C ALA A 106 5.37 -33.03 12.24
N LEU A 107 5.15 -33.24 10.92
CA LEU A 107 4.53 -34.44 10.35
C LEU A 107 5.55 -35.37 9.64
N PHE A 108 6.84 -35.03 9.67
CA PHE A 108 7.96 -35.83 9.14
C PHE A 108 8.98 -36.12 10.25
#